data_AF-A0A7Y4P241-F1
#
_entry.id   AF-A0A7Y4P241-F1
#
_cell.length_a   1.000
_cell.length_b   1.000
_cell.length_c   1.000
_cell.angle_alpha   90.00
_cell.angle_beta   90.00
_cell.angle_gamma   90.00
#
_symmetry.space_group_name_H-M   'P 1'
#
loop_
_entity.id
_entity.type
_entity.pdbx_description
1 polymer ?
#
loop_
_entity_poly.entity_id
_entity_poly.type
_entity_poly.pdbx_seq_one_letter_code
_entity_poly.pdbx_strand_id
1 'polypeptide(L)'
;MRTRFFGLKSVAVMALAAGAMVSAVPAANAAPVDDAAPAASFWLCNLRVWDTEDVTGPDEVYLKRPGVFWGPKTMNNGDLRAVNVSVPSGTVISAWDQDTGSAVDKDDWIGSNTITRTGIYTFQADDAKYDLSVRTSC
;
A
#
# COMPACT_ATOMS: atom_id res chain seq x y z
N MET A 1 -33.83 36.05 54.50
CA MET A 1 -34.10 36.82 53.26
C MET A 1 -34.76 35.86 52.28
N ARG A 2 -36.08 35.94 52.01
CA ARG A 2 -36.74 36.83 51.02
C ARG A 2 -36.08 36.71 49.64
N THR A 3 -36.71 36.41 48.50
CA THR A 3 -38.09 36.10 48.09
C THR A 3 -37.98 35.58 46.64
N ARG A 4 -38.97 34.77 46.23
CA ARG A 4 -39.33 34.25 44.88
C ARG A 4 -39.23 35.29 43.75
N PHE A 5 -39.19 34.86 42.47
CA PHE A 5 -40.03 35.27 41.30
C PHE A 5 -39.64 34.38 40.08
N PHE A 6 -40.51 33.53 39.52
CA PHE A 6 -41.43 33.75 38.37
C PHE A 6 -40.79 34.58 37.24
N GLY A 7 -40.61 34.09 36.01
CA GLY A 7 -41.63 33.80 35.01
C GLY A 7 -41.12 34.39 33.67
N LEU A 8 -41.16 33.64 32.56
CA LEU A 8 -42.20 33.69 31.52
C LEU A 8 -41.96 34.79 30.45
N LYS A 9 -42.09 34.39 29.17
CA LYS A 9 -42.38 35.22 27.96
C LYS A 9 -41.18 36.03 27.43
N SER A 10 -41.00 36.33 26.15
CA SER A 10 -41.61 36.03 24.85
C SER A 10 -40.67 36.74 23.83
N VAL A 11 -40.30 36.09 22.72
CA VAL A 11 -40.74 36.39 21.33
C VAL A 11 -40.40 37.79 20.78
N ALA A 12 -39.78 37.75 19.59
CA ALA A 12 -39.83 38.70 18.47
C ALA A 12 -38.97 39.98 18.52
N VAL A 13 -38.49 40.56 17.43
CA VAL A 13 -38.39 40.25 15.97
C VAL A 13 -37.47 41.36 15.39
N MET A 14 -36.73 41.03 14.33
CA MET A 14 -36.14 41.88 13.28
C MET A 14 -35.60 43.29 13.60
N ALA A 15 -34.36 43.50 13.16
CA ALA A 15 -34.11 44.54 12.16
C ALA A 15 -33.02 44.06 11.18
N LEU A 16 -33.41 43.81 9.93
CA LEU A 16 -32.49 43.83 8.78
C LEU A 16 -32.07 45.29 8.58
N ALA A 17 -30.77 45.55 8.53
CA ALA A 17 -30.23 46.73 7.90
C ALA A 17 -29.12 46.31 6.95
N ALA A 18 -29.35 46.61 5.68
CA ALA A 18 -28.50 46.31 4.55
C ALA A 18 -27.13 46.99 4.65
N GLY A 19 -26.09 46.28 4.20
CA GLY A 19 -24.76 46.83 3.97
C GLY A 19 -24.03 45.94 2.97
N ALA A 20 -24.27 46.18 1.68
CA ALA A 20 -23.56 45.53 0.59
C ALA A 20 -22.12 46.06 0.55
N MET A 21 -21.19 45.30 1.12
CA MET A 21 -19.76 45.50 0.91
C MET A 21 -19.35 44.56 -0.23
N VAL A 22 -19.26 45.07 -1.46
CA VAL A 22 -18.60 44.34 -2.55
C VAL A 22 -17.10 44.42 -2.28
N SER A 23 -16.60 43.51 -1.46
CA SER A 23 -15.17 43.25 -1.37
C SER A 23 -14.75 42.63 -2.69
N ALA A 24 -13.99 43.37 -3.49
CA ALA A 24 -13.25 42.81 -4.62
C ALA A 24 -12.26 41.79 -4.04
N VAL A 25 -12.67 40.51 -4.04
CA VAL A 25 -11.78 39.40 -3.72
C VAL A 25 -10.74 39.39 -4.84
N PRO A 26 -9.43 39.56 -4.56
CA PRO A 26 -8.44 39.31 -5.58
C PRO A 26 -8.66 37.87 -6.03
N ALA A 27 -8.94 37.68 -7.32
CA ALA A 27 -9.02 36.36 -7.92
C ALA A 27 -7.69 35.68 -7.60
N ALA A 28 -7.69 34.76 -6.63
CA ALA A 28 -6.56 33.89 -6.41
C ALA A 28 -6.36 33.19 -7.74
N ASN A 29 -5.26 33.50 -8.42
CA ASN A 29 -4.77 32.68 -9.51
C ASN A 29 -4.68 31.26 -8.93
N ALA A 30 -5.65 30.41 -9.27
CA ALA A 30 -5.54 29.00 -9.01
C ALA A 30 -4.22 28.58 -9.66
N ALA A 31 -3.25 28.18 -8.83
CA ALA A 31 -2.05 27.54 -9.33
C ALA A 31 -2.52 26.39 -10.24
N PRO A 32 -1.87 26.17 -11.39
CA PRO A 32 -2.17 25.00 -12.20
C PRO A 32 -2.16 23.81 -11.26
N VAL A 33 -3.27 23.07 -11.21
CA VAL A 33 -3.26 21.74 -10.63
C VAL A 33 -2.33 21.00 -11.58
N ASP A 34 -1.08 20.80 -11.18
CA ASP A 34 -0.18 19.93 -11.91
C ASP A 34 -0.91 18.60 -12.00
N ASP A 35 -1.42 18.27 -13.19
CA ASP A 35 -1.87 16.94 -13.54
C ASP A 35 -0.64 16.05 -13.40
N ALA A 36 -0.38 15.60 -12.16
CA ALA A 36 0.75 14.79 -11.82
C ALA A 36 0.71 13.60 -12.77
N ALA A 37 1.70 13.53 -13.66
CA ALA A 37 1.80 12.44 -14.62
C ALA A 37 1.62 11.12 -13.86
N PRO A 38 0.81 10.19 -14.36
CA PRO A 38 0.52 8.95 -13.65
C PRO A 38 1.85 8.29 -13.27
N ALA A 39 1.98 7.91 -12.00
CA ALA A 39 3.18 7.27 -11.50
C ALA A 39 3.50 6.06 -12.40
N ALA A 40 4.75 5.97 -12.87
CA ALA A 40 5.18 4.88 -13.72
C ALA A 40 4.82 3.54 -13.06
N SER A 41 4.29 2.59 -13.82
CA SER A 41 3.97 1.24 -13.32
C SER A 41 5.03 0.24 -13.78
N PHE A 42 5.32 -0.72 -12.91
CA PHE A 42 6.21 -1.85 -13.20
C PHE A 42 5.47 -3.16 -13.02
N TRP A 43 5.82 -4.13 -13.85
CA TRP A 43 5.28 -5.48 -13.77
C TRP A 43 6.23 -6.40 -13.01
N LEU A 44 5.68 -7.08 -12.01
CA LEU A 44 6.28 -8.22 -11.31
C LEU A 44 5.99 -9.46 -12.15
N CYS A 45 6.99 -9.97 -12.88
CA CYS A 45 6.76 -11.01 -13.87
C CYS A 45 6.92 -12.41 -13.31
N ASN A 46 8.10 -12.71 -12.78
CA ASN A 46 8.41 -14.05 -12.32
C ASN A 46 9.15 -14.00 -10.99
N LEU A 47 8.84 -14.95 -10.13
CA LEU A 47 9.60 -15.24 -8.93
C LEU A 47 10.41 -16.52 -9.18
N ARG A 48 11.71 -16.48 -8.87
CA ARG A 48 12.61 -17.63 -8.87
C ARG A 48 12.98 -17.99 -7.44
N VAL A 49 12.97 -19.27 -7.12
CA VAL A 49 13.58 -19.81 -5.90
C VAL A 49 14.97 -20.32 -6.24
N TRP A 50 15.98 -19.87 -5.50
CA TRP A 50 17.33 -20.43 -5.57
C TRP A 50 17.55 -21.45 -4.47
N ASP A 51 17.25 -21.01 -3.25
CA ASP A 51 17.47 -21.74 -2.02
C ASP A 51 16.21 -21.56 -1.16
N THR A 52 15.67 -22.68 -0.69
CA THR A 52 14.52 -22.80 0.21
C THR A 52 15.00 -22.66 1.64
N GLU A 53 14.17 -22.08 2.51
CA GLU A 53 14.42 -22.12 3.97
C GLU A 53 14.31 -23.56 4.48
N ASP A 54 13.35 -24.31 3.90
CA ASP A 54 13.05 -25.68 4.27
C ASP A 54 14.18 -26.67 3.96
N VAL A 55 14.56 -27.45 4.98
CA VAL A 55 15.50 -28.57 4.86
C VAL A 55 14.92 -29.70 4.01
N THR A 56 13.58 -29.85 3.98
CA THR A 56 12.87 -30.84 3.16
C THR A 56 11.47 -30.38 2.77
N GLY A 57 11.23 -30.11 1.48
CA GLY A 57 9.90 -29.78 0.97
C GLY A 57 9.94 -28.62 -0.01
N PRO A 58 8.80 -28.31 -0.66
CA PRO A 58 8.63 -27.06 -1.38
C PRO A 58 8.29 -25.92 -0.43
N ASP A 59 8.95 -24.76 -0.60
CA ASP A 59 8.58 -23.51 0.08
C ASP A 59 7.19 -23.05 -0.34
N GLU A 60 6.55 -22.26 0.51
CA GLU A 60 5.29 -21.60 0.20
C GLU A 60 5.45 -20.10 0.02
N VAL A 61 6.53 -19.75 -0.67
CA VAL A 61 6.88 -18.37 -0.97
C VAL A 61 5.71 -17.56 -1.55
N TYR A 62 5.53 -16.34 -1.07
CA TYR A 62 4.57 -15.41 -1.64
C TYR A 62 5.04 -13.96 -1.52
N LEU A 63 4.49 -13.10 -2.38
CA LEU A 63 4.76 -11.67 -2.36
C LEU A 63 3.61 -10.93 -1.70
N LYS A 64 3.91 -9.87 -0.95
CA LYS A 64 2.88 -9.00 -0.40
C LYS A 64 3.23 -7.52 -0.46
N ARG A 65 2.18 -6.71 -0.48
CA ARG A 65 2.18 -5.32 -0.01
C ARG A 65 1.08 -5.18 1.04
N PRO A 66 0.98 -4.06 1.77
CA PRO A 66 -0.10 -3.88 2.75
C PRO A 66 -1.49 -4.19 2.15
N GLY A 67 -2.16 -5.21 2.69
CA GLY A 67 -3.50 -5.63 2.30
C GLY A 67 -3.64 -6.45 1.02
N VAL A 68 -2.54 -6.82 0.34
CA VAL A 68 -2.60 -7.63 -0.90
C VAL A 68 -1.47 -8.65 -0.94
N PHE A 69 -1.84 -9.88 -1.30
CA PHE A 69 -0.94 -11.03 -1.42
C PHE A 69 -0.99 -11.58 -2.85
N TRP A 70 0.15 -12.01 -3.35
CA TRP A 70 0.30 -12.60 -4.67
C TRP A 70 1.13 -13.87 -4.58
N GLY A 71 0.68 -14.89 -5.32
CA GLY A 71 1.43 -16.13 -5.48
C GLY A 71 2.77 -15.91 -6.20
N PRO A 72 3.59 -16.97 -6.28
CA PRO A 72 3.18 -18.38 -6.35
C PRO A 72 3.51 -19.19 -5.09
N LYS A 73 2.52 -19.87 -4.51
CA LYS A 73 2.75 -20.84 -3.41
C LYS A 73 3.30 -22.17 -3.94
N THR A 74 4.05 -22.89 -3.11
CA THR A 74 4.62 -24.22 -3.39
C THR A 74 5.64 -24.19 -4.52
N MET A 75 6.89 -23.87 -4.18
CA MET A 75 8.01 -23.78 -5.10
C MET A 75 9.24 -24.52 -4.53
N ASN A 76 9.93 -25.27 -5.37
CA ASN A 76 11.20 -25.92 -4.99
C ASN A 76 12.41 -25.10 -5.45
N ASN A 77 13.60 -25.44 -4.94
CA ASN A 77 14.87 -24.92 -5.44
C ASN A 77 14.98 -25.03 -6.97
N GLY A 78 15.24 -23.89 -7.61
CA GLY A 78 15.35 -23.76 -9.06
C GLY A 78 14.04 -23.41 -9.77
N ASP A 79 12.88 -23.52 -9.10
CA ASP A 79 11.59 -23.18 -9.70
C ASP A 79 11.54 -21.71 -10.13
N LEU A 80 10.82 -21.47 -11.22
CA LEU A 80 10.51 -20.15 -11.74
C LEU A 80 9.02 -20.13 -12.09
N ARG A 81 8.26 -19.23 -11.46
CA ARG A 81 6.81 -19.14 -11.67
C ARG A 81 6.37 -17.70 -11.89
N ALA A 82 5.32 -17.56 -12.68
CA ALA A 82 4.75 -16.26 -13.02
C ALA A 82 3.98 -15.66 -11.84
N VAL A 83 4.13 -14.35 -11.66
CA VAL A 83 3.37 -13.50 -10.74
C VAL A 83 2.37 -12.67 -11.54
N ASN A 84 2.83 -12.01 -12.62
CA ASN A 84 2.03 -11.21 -13.56
C ASN A 84 1.17 -10.13 -12.91
N VAL A 85 1.77 -9.30 -12.07
CA VAL A 85 1.10 -8.20 -11.37
C VAL A 85 1.73 -6.87 -11.72
N SER A 86 0.91 -5.86 -12.00
CA SER A 86 1.37 -4.48 -12.17
C SER A 86 1.26 -3.71 -10.85
N VAL A 87 2.33 -3.00 -10.49
CA VAL A 87 2.39 -2.14 -9.29
C VAL A 87 2.93 -0.76 -9.64
N PRO A 88 2.48 0.31 -8.95
CA PRO A 88 3.09 1.64 -9.10
C PRO A 88 4.57 1.64 -8.68
N SER A 89 5.38 2.49 -9.31
CA SER A 89 6.73 2.83 -8.85
C SER A 89 6.69 3.36 -7.42
N GLY A 90 7.68 2.98 -6.62
CA GLY A 90 7.74 3.25 -5.19
C GLY A 90 6.98 2.23 -4.33
N THR A 91 6.31 1.22 -4.91
CA THR A 91 5.65 0.17 -4.12
C THR A 91 6.70 -0.66 -3.38
N VAL A 92 6.50 -0.82 -2.06
CA VAL A 92 7.26 -1.79 -1.26
C VAL A 92 6.62 -3.17 -1.41
N ILE A 93 7.43 -4.14 -1.83
CA ILE A 93 7.06 -5.54 -1.95
C ILE A 93 7.89 -6.32 -0.95
N SER A 94 7.26 -7.22 -0.21
CA SER A 94 7.92 -8.14 0.70
C SER A 94 7.75 -9.57 0.22
N ALA A 95 8.80 -10.37 0.33
CA ALA A 95 8.73 -11.83 0.17
C ALA A 95 8.58 -12.47 1.56
N TRP A 96 7.76 -13.50 1.60
CA TRP A 96 7.42 -14.27 2.78
C TRP A 96 7.42 -15.73 2.42
N ASP A 97 7.80 -16.57 3.36
CA ASP A 97 7.56 -18.00 3.30
C ASP A 97 6.44 -18.38 4.26
N GLN A 98 5.78 -19.49 4.00
CA GLN A 98 4.76 -20.04 4.87
C GLN A 98 5.02 -21.53 5.05
N ASP A 99 5.23 -22.00 6.27
CA ASP A 99 5.39 -23.43 6.47
C ASP A 99 4.02 -24.06 6.64
N THR A 100 3.51 -24.79 5.64
CA THR A 100 2.35 -25.63 5.89
C THR A 100 2.75 -26.82 6.75
N GLY A 101 2.31 -26.80 8.01
CA GLY A 101 2.41 -28.00 8.84
C GLY A 101 2.42 -27.76 10.34
N SER A 102 2.75 -26.54 10.77
CA SER A 102 2.79 -26.19 12.18
C SER A 102 1.92 -24.98 12.43
N ALA A 103 0.96 -25.08 13.36
CA ALA A 103 0.25 -23.91 13.89
C ALA A 103 1.18 -22.96 14.69
N VAL A 104 2.47 -23.30 14.76
CA VAL A 104 3.52 -22.64 15.54
C VAL A 104 4.55 -21.96 14.62
N ASP A 105 4.76 -22.47 13.40
CA ASP A 105 5.50 -21.74 12.36
C ASP A 105 4.62 -20.63 11.83
N LYS A 106 5.13 -19.42 11.99
CA LYS A 106 4.48 -18.22 11.51
C LYS A 106 5.07 -17.94 10.14
N ASP A 107 4.29 -17.36 9.25
CA ASP A 107 4.81 -16.85 7.98
C ASP A 107 6.13 -16.09 8.22
N ASP A 108 7.21 -16.58 7.62
CA ASP A 108 8.53 -16.05 7.83
C ASP A 108 8.81 -14.93 6.88
N TRP A 109 9.20 -13.80 7.45
CA TRP A 109 9.54 -12.63 6.67
C TRP A 109 10.96 -12.78 6.12
N ILE A 110 11.07 -12.87 4.81
CA ILE A 110 12.37 -13.04 4.14
C ILE A 110 13.02 -11.69 3.85
N GLY A 111 12.25 -10.74 3.34
CA GLY A 111 12.81 -9.45 2.94
C GLY A 111 11.82 -8.50 2.31
N SER A 112 12.27 -7.28 2.04
CA SER A 112 11.46 -6.27 1.35
C SER A 112 12.30 -5.43 0.39
N ASN A 113 11.70 -5.02 -0.72
CA ASN A 113 12.31 -4.19 -1.74
C ASN A 113 11.33 -3.10 -2.20
N THR A 114 11.85 -1.90 -2.49
CA THR A 114 11.06 -0.82 -3.10
C THR A 114 11.24 -0.87 -4.62
N ILE A 115 10.15 -1.05 -5.35
CA ILE A 115 10.18 -1.20 -6.81
C ILE A 115 10.26 0.18 -7.47
N THR A 116 11.42 0.52 -8.03
CA THR A 116 11.66 1.85 -8.64
C THR A 116 12.15 1.78 -10.08
N ARG A 117 12.53 0.59 -10.53
CA ARG A 117 13.08 0.32 -11.87
C ARG A 117 12.91 -1.14 -12.27
N THR A 118 13.10 -1.44 -13.55
CA THR A 118 13.23 -2.82 -14.05
C THR A 118 14.52 -3.47 -13.56
N GLY A 119 14.55 -4.80 -13.55
CA GLY A 119 15.71 -5.59 -13.12
C GLY A 119 15.30 -6.79 -12.28
N ILE A 120 16.28 -7.33 -11.56
CA ILE A 120 16.08 -8.39 -10.57
C ILE A 120 16.15 -7.78 -9.17
N TYR A 121 15.18 -8.11 -8.33
CA TYR A 121 15.18 -7.78 -6.91
C TYR A 121 15.30 -9.06 -6.11
N THR A 122 16.35 -9.16 -5.31
CA THR A 122 16.63 -10.33 -4.48
C THR A 122 16.06 -10.13 -3.08
N PHE A 123 15.42 -11.17 -2.56
CA PHE A 123 15.01 -11.31 -1.17
C PHE A 123 15.82 -12.46 -0.56
N GLN A 124 16.45 -12.23 0.59
CA GLN A 124 17.30 -13.22 1.23
C GLN A 124 17.31 -13.03 2.75
N ALA A 125 17.02 -14.11 3.46
CA ALA A 125 17.16 -14.26 4.91
C ALA A 125 17.21 -15.77 5.21
N ASP A 126 17.84 -16.14 6.32
CA ASP A 126 17.83 -17.51 6.86
C ASP A 126 18.08 -18.60 5.79
N ASP A 127 19.16 -18.40 5.03
CA ASP A 127 19.60 -19.24 3.88
C ASP A 127 18.64 -19.31 2.68
N ALA A 128 17.40 -18.83 2.79
CA ALA A 128 16.47 -18.70 1.69
C ALA A 128 16.85 -17.57 0.72
N LYS A 129 16.63 -17.78 -0.58
CA LYS A 129 16.92 -16.78 -1.61
C LYS A 129 15.93 -16.81 -2.77
N TYR A 130 15.31 -15.65 -3.01
CA TYR A 130 14.34 -15.47 -4.09
C TYR A 130 14.68 -14.28 -4.98
N ASP A 131 14.52 -14.45 -6.29
CA ASP A 131 14.72 -13.39 -7.28
C ASP A 131 13.41 -13.04 -7.98
N LEU A 132 13.00 -11.78 -7.88
CA LEU A 132 11.84 -11.23 -8.57
C LEU A 132 12.26 -10.45 -9.81
N SER A 133 11.80 -10.90 -10.98
CA SER A 133 11.99 -10.18 -12.25
C SER A 133 10.95 -9.08 -12.41
N VAL A 134 11.42 -7.84 -12.53
CA VAL A 134 10.61 -6.64 -12.75
C VAL A 134 10.85 -6.05 -14.13
N ARG A 135 9.77 -5.78 -14.87
CA ARG A 135 9.81 -5.30 -16.26
C ARG A 135 8.77 -4.20 -16.50
N THR A 136 8.80 -3.60 -17.68
CA THR A 136 7.72 -2.71 -18.14
C THR A 136 6.48 -3.48 -18.64
N SER A 137 6.63 -4.78 -18.89
CA SER A 137 5.55 -5.72 -19.24
C SER A 137 5.99 -7.17 -18.99
N CYS A 138 5.01 -8.05 -18.75
CA CYS A 138 5.11 -9.50 -18.86
C CYS A 138 4.20 -9.94 -20.02
#